data_AF-A0A8H6VQI7-F1
#
_entry.id   AF-A0A8H6VQI7-F1
#
_cell.length_a   1.000
_cell.length_b   1.000
_cell.length_c   1.000
_cell.angle_alpha   90.00
_cell.angle_beta   90.00
_cell.angle_gamma   90.00
#
_symmetry.space_group_name_H-M   'P 1'
#
loop_
_entity.id
_entity.type
_entity.pdbx_description
1 polymer ?
#
loop_
_entity_poly.entity_id
_entity_poly.type
_entity_poly.pdbx_seq_one_letter_code
_entity_poly.pdbx_strand_id
1 'polypeptide(L)'
;MNPMESLGGVFSRLSYFNPLMMINRSETCATTRLLQIRYMGLNMNDITQKFLRDEEYSTDLSHDDFHARRKIVQQIGQANESQHLPWVPVLSTYEIARGSAKKMRDWGHLLFTDATSTVFLLVMIFPVECPCGNADHDYHAITRHHAHKLLCLANYLWPAKAPPKWIRATYTTPTYDYRLDPKFFQTHSKSAEDLTLLNAHPSGRYFHIALEEVQPSLTQSEVQRVDAVLALNPSNNADLPERLAVRQRVVLPAGGKAVVDAELRSNEWSKNLKRGCANCEEVPKNGKLMKCSKCKLVQYCSRKCQANAWPNHKHFCKKAGAE
;
A
#
# COMPACT_ATOMS: atom_id res chain seq x y z
N MET A 1 -18.27 12.70 1.27
CA MET A 1 -17.32 13.83 1.29
C MET A 1 -17.04 14.15 2.73
N ASN A 2 -15.81 13.92 3.20
CA ASN A 2 -15.46 14.06 4.60
C ASN A 2 -15.30 15.56 4.97
N PRO A 3 -15.98 16.11 5.99
CA PRO A 3 -15.91 17.53 6.33
C PRO A 3 -14.48 18.03 6.62
N MET A 4 -13.60 17.14 7.09
CA MET A 4 -12.18 17.45 7.32
C MET A 4 -11.33 17.51 6.04
N GLU A 5 -11.67 16.75 5.00
CA GLU A 5 -11.02 16.90 3.68
C GLU A 5 -11.39 18.24 3.04
N SER A 6 -12.64 18.70 3.28
CA SER A 6 -13.11 20.01 2.87
C SER A 6 -12.34 21.13 3.58
N LEU A 7 -12.12 21.04 4.89
CA LEU A 7 -11.33 22.04 5.64
C LEU A 7 -9.86 22.05 5.22
N GLY A 8 -9.21 20.89 5.10
CA GLY A 8 -7.82 20.80 4.62
C GLY A 8 -7.64 21.33 3.19
N GLY A 9 -8.62 21.12 2.31
CA GLY A 9 -8.66 21.70 0.97
C GLY A 9 -8.84 23.22 0.97
N VAL A 10 -9.70 23.76 1.84
CA VAL A 10 -9.94 25.20 2.00
C VAL A 10 -8.71 25.94 2.53
N PHE A 11 -8.01 25.37 3.52
CA PHE A 11 -6.82 26.01 4.09
C PHE A 11 -5.54 25.79 3.27
N SER A 12 -5.49 24.76 2.41
CA SER A 12 -4.34 24.52 1.53
C SER A 12 -4.01 25.68 0.56
N ARG A 13 -4.93 26.64 0.40
CA ARG A 13 -4.74 27.87 -0.40
C ARG A 13 -4.21 29.07 0.41
N LEU A 14 -4.07 28.95 1.73
CA LEU A 14 -3.48 29.99 2.56
C LEU A 14 -1.95 29.82 2.61
N SER A 15 -1.22 30.89 2.29
CA SER A 15 0.24 30.95 2.24
C SER A 15 0.96 30.58 3.54
N TYR A 16 0.26 30.51 4.67
CA TYR A 16 0.79 30.16 5.99
C TYR A 16 0.37 28.77 6.49
N PHE A 17 -0.47 28.03 5.73
CA PHE A 17 -0.96 26.73 6.17
C PHE A 17 0.06 25.63 5.90
N ASN A 18 0.72 25.15 6.96
CA ASN A 18 1.59 23.98 6.88
C ASN A 18 0.78 22.73 7.30
N PRO A 19 0.52 21.76 6.40
CA PRO A 19 -0.20 20.53 6.72
C PRO A 19 0.52 19.66 7.77
N LEU A 20 1.81 19.92 8.04
CA LEU A 20 2.52 19.30 9.15
C LEU A 20 2.06 19.79 10.53
N MET A 21 1.31 20.89 10.64
CA MET A 21 0.87 21.49 11.91
C MET A 21 -0.48 20.96 12.42
N MET A 22 -1.21 20.19 11.63
CA MET A 22 -2.50 19.61 12.05
C MET A 22 -2.51 18.11 11.89
N ILE A 23 -2.89 17.40 12.95
CA ILE A 23 -3.03 15.94 12.91
C ILE A 23 -4.45 15.58 12.50
N ASN A 24 -4.60 15.20 11.24
CA ASN A 24 -5.81 14.54 10.76
C ASN A 24 -5.63 13.04 10.89
N ARG A 25 -6.38 12.35 11.74
CA ARG A 25 -6.30 10.87 11.91
C ARG A 25 -6.74 10.07 10.69
N SER A 26 -7.44 10.72 9.76
CA SER A 26 -7.79 10.17 8.43
C SER A 26 -6.89 10.74 7.32
N GLU A 27 -5.72 11.31 7.64
CA GLU A 27 -4.72 11.68 6.64
C GLU A 27 -4.29 10.43 5.87
N THR A 28 -4.29 10.57 4.55
CA THR A 28 -3.96 9.49 3.62
C THR A 28 -2.59 9.68 2.95
N CYS A 29 -1.94 10.83 3.10
CA CYS A 29 -0.59 11.05 2.60
C CYS A 29 0.44 10.44 3.56
N ALA A 30 1.05 9.31 3.19
CA ALA A 30 2.09 8.65 3.98
C ALA A 30 3.27 9.58 4.28
N THR A 31 3.68 10.40 3.30
CA THR A 31 4.75 11.40 3.50
C THR A 31 4.42 12.37 4.63
N THR A 32 3.21 12.93 4.62
CA THR A 32 2.77 13.88 5.66
C THR A 32 2.74 13.20 7.02
N ARG A 33 2.16 12.00 7.10
CA ARG A 33 2.07 11.24 8.35
C ARG A 33 3.45 10.89 8.92
N LEU A 34 4.34 10.37 8.09
CA LEU A 34 5.70 9.97 8.51
C LEU A 34 6.50 11.19 9.00
N LEU A 35 6.36 12.34 8.34
CA LEU A 35 6.94 13.59 8.81
C LEU A 35 6.29 14.06 10.12
N GLN A 36 4.98 13.95 10.28
CA GLN A 36 4.32 14.26 11.55
C GLN A 36 4.82 13.36 12.68
N ILE A 37 5.04 12.07 12.44
CA ILE A 37 5.66 11.16 13.43
C ILE A 37 7.06 11.65 13.78
N ARG A 38 7.86 12.02 12.77
CA ARG A 38 9.21 12.55 12.96
C ARG A 38 9.23 13.82 13.83
N TYR A 39 8.24 14.70 13.70
CA TYR A 39 8.24 16.01 14.38
C TYR A 39 7.43 16.06 15.68
N MET A 40 6.34 15.31 15.74
CA MET A 40 5.35 15.37 16.83
C MET A 40 5.35 14.09 17.67
N GLY A 41 6.09 13.07 17.24
CA GLY A 41 6.16 11.79 17.91
C GLY A 41 5.01 10.84 17.55
N LEU A 42 5.19 9.59 17.94
CA LEU A 42 4.29 8.48 17.61
C LEU A 42 2.92 8.62 18.25
N ASN A 43 2.85 8.96 19.54
CA ASN A 43 1.59 9.01 20.29
C ASN A 43 0.57 9.98 19.70
N MET A 44 1.04 11.12 19.15
CA MET A 44 0.13 12.08 18.53
C MET A 44 -0.44 11.54 17.20
N ASN A 45 0.25 10.60 16.56
CA ASN A 45 -0.10 10.01 15.27
C ASN A 45 -0.76 8.62 15.39
N ASP A 46 -0.98 8.15 16.62
CA ASP A 46 -1.67 6.91 16.90
C ASP A 46 -3.14 6.99 16.45
N ILE A 47 -3.53 6.07 15.57
CA ILE A 47 -4.89 5.95 15.05
C ILE A 47 -5.71 4.83 15.73
N THR A 48 -5.20 4.19 16.79
CA THR A 48 -5.90 3.12 17.52
C THR A 48 -7.31 3.55 17.92
N GLN A 49 -7.45 4.78 18.43
CA GLN A 49 -8.73 5.36 18.85
C GLN A 49 -9.77 5.44 17.72
N LYS A 50 -9.36 5.44 16.45
CA LYS A 50 -10.28 5.38 15.31
C LYS A 50 -11.06 4.07 15.29
N PHE A 51 -10.41 2.97 15.67
CA PHE A 51 -10.98 1.63 15.60
C PHE A 51 -11.56 1.14 16.93
N LEU A 52 -11.40 1.90 18.02
CA LEU A 52 -12.07 1.65 19.30
C LEU A 52 -13.47 2.26 19.38
N ARG A 53 -13.76 3.25 18.53
CA ARG A 53 -15.08 3.90 18.45
C ARG A 53 -16.01 3.15 17.49
N ASP A 54 -17.28 3.53 17.51
CA ASP A 54 -18.26 3.04 16.54
C ASP A 54 -17.92 3.51 15.13
N GLU A 55 -18.36 2.71 14.15
CA GLU A 55 -18.06 2.95 12.74
C GLU A 55 -18.60 4.28 12.21
N GLU A 56 -19.66 4.81 12.82
CA GLU A 56 -20.28 6.10 12.48
C GLU A 56 -19.28 7.27 12.58
N TYR A 57 -18.25 7.13 13.41
CA TYR A 57 -17.18 8.12 13.58
C TYR A 57 -16.06 7.99 12.52
N SER A 58 -16.09 6.96 11.68
CA SER A 58 -15.11 6.69 10.62
C SER A 58 -15.70 6.88 9.23
N THR A 59 -16.09 8.12 8.91
CA THR A 59 -16.78 8.46 7.65
C THR A 59 -15.93 8.29 6.38
N ASP A 60 -14.63 8.03 6.50
CA ASP A 60 -13.72 7.79 5.37
C ASP A 60 -13.56 6.32 4.97
N LEU A 61 -14.15 5.37 5.72
CA LEU A 61 -14.08 3.95 5.43
C LEU A 61 -15.48 3.39 5.15
N SER A 62 -15.56 2.35 4.30
CA SER A 62 -16.78 1.55 4.18
C SER A 62 -16.97 0.68 5.44
N HIS A 63 -18.20 0.19 5.67
CA HIS A 63 -18.51 -0.74 6.76
C HIS A 63 -17.53 -1.93 6.79
N ASP A 64 -17.41 -2.63 5.66
CA ASP A 64 -16.54 -3.80 5.51
C ASP A 64 -15.06 -3.43 5.75
N ASP A 65 -14.61 -2.30 5.21
CA ASP A 65 -13.24 -1.81 5.37
C ASP A 65 -12.91 -1.47 6.83
N PHE A 66 -13.86 -0.85 7.54
CA PHE A 66 -13.72 -0.50 8.94
C PHE A 66 -13.60 -1.75 9.79
N HIS A 67 -14.51 -2.72 9.62
CA HIS A 67 -14.50 -3.96 10.39
C HIS A 67 -13.26 -4.82 10.12
N ALA A 68 -12.82 -4.94 8.87
CA ALA A 68 -11.59 -5.64 8.52
C ALA A 68 -10.36 -5.01 9.20
N ARG A 69 -10.25 -3.67 9.16
CA ARG A 69 -9.13 -2.95 9.78
C ARG A 69 -9.17 -3.02 11.30
N ARG A 70 -10.36 -2.84 11.90
CA ARG A 70 -10.56 -2.97 13.35
C ARG A 70 -10.09 -4.34 13.85
N LYS A 71 -10.44 -5.41 13.12
CA LYS A 71 -10.04 -6.77 13.47
C LYS A 71 -8.52 -6.96 13.44
N ILE A 72 -7.83 -6.36 12.49
CA ILE A 72 -6.35 -6.41 12.41
C ILE A 72 -5.72 -5.61 13.55
N VAL A 73 -6.22 -4.40 13.82
CA VAL A 73 -5.73 -3.56 14.93
C VAL A 73 -5.92 -4.26 16.28
N GLN A 74 -7.04 -4.95 16.49
CA GLN A 74 -7.28 -5.76 17.69
C GLN A 74 -6.32 -6.94 17.82
N GLN A 75 -6.06 -7.68 16.73
CA GLN A 75 -5.08 -8.78 16.73
C GLN A 75 -3.67 -8.29 17.11
N ILE A 76 -3.25 -7.13 16.59
CA ILE A 76 -1.96 -6.54 16.93
C ILE A 76 -1.94 -6.03 18.37
N GLY A 77 -3.03 -5.43 18.87
CA GLY A 77 -3.17 -5.03 20.26
C GLY A 77 -3.01 -6.20 21.24
N GLN A 78 -3.66 -7.34 20.95
CA GLN A 78 -3.51 -8.58 21.72
C GLN A 78 -2.07 -9.13 21.66
N ALA A 79 -1.42 -9.05 20.49
CA ALA A 79 -0.02 -9.43 20.34
C ALA A 79 0.91 -8.51 21.16
N ASN A 80 0.64 -7.20 21.20
CA ASN A 80 1.38 -6.24 22.01
C ASN A 80 1.31 -6.56 23.50
N GLU A 81 0.12 -6.87 24.02
CA GLU A 81 -0.08 -7.24 25.43
C GLU A 81 0.63 -8.56 25.78
N SER A 82 0.49 -9.57 24.95
CA SER A 82 1.02 -10.92 25.21
C SER A 82 2.53 -11.07 24.98
N GLN A 83 3.11 -10.30 24.06
CA GLN A 83 4.53 -10.40 23.67
C GLN A 83 5.34 -9.17 24.08
N HIS A 84 4.74 -8.23 24.83
CA HIS A 84 5.32 -6.93 25.19
C HIS A 84 5.89 -6.16 23.99
N LEU A 85 5.14 -6.18 22.88
CA LEU A 85 5.54 -5.53 21.63
C LEU A 85 4.94 -4.12 21.53
N PRO A 86 5.67 -3.13 20.97
CA PRO A 86 5.21 -1.74 20.93
C PRO A 86 4.64 -1.33 19.57
N TRP A 87 3.81 -2.16 18.90
CA TRP A 87 3.29 -1.82 17.58
C TRP A 87 2.14 -0.82 17.63
N VAL A 88 2.30 0.35 17.02
CA VAL A 88 1.28 1.40 16.99
C VAL A 88 0.80 1.64 15.55
N PRO A 89 -0.52 1.59 15.27
CA PRO A 89 -1.05 1.92 13.96
C PRO A 89 -0.94 3.42 13.70
N VAL A 90 -0.49 3.81 12.50
CA VAL A 90 -0.29 5.22 12.11
C VAL A 90 -0.97 5.61 10.79
N LEU A 91 -1.30 4.64 9.93
CA LEU A 91 -2.08 4.86 8.71
C LEU A 91 -3.14 3.78 8.57
N SER A 92 -4.37 4.16 8.21
CA SER A 92 -5.48 3.23 7.92
C SER A 92 -5.66 2.96 6.43
N THR A 93 -5.31 3.93 5.60
CA THR A 93 -5.28 3.86 4.13
C THR A 93 -4.35 4.97 3.69
N TYR A 94 -3.48 4.70 2.71
CA TYR A 94 -2.49 5.69 2.32
C TYR A 94 -2.14 5.65 0.83
N GLU A 95 -1.75 6.80 0.33
CA GLU A 95 -0.93 6.96 -0.86
C GLU A 95 0.45 7.50 -0.45
N ILE A 96 1.47 7.31 -1.28
CA ILE A 96 2.85 7.71 -0.94
C ILE A 96 2.95 9.22 -0.71
N ALA A 97 2.46 9.99 -1.66
CA ALA A 97 2.32 11.44 -1.57
C ALA A 97 0.95 11.86 -2.11
N ARG A 98 0.41 12.99 -1.65
CA ARG A 98 -0.94 13.43 -2.04
C ARG A 98 -1.12 13.50 -3.57
N GLY A 99 -2.15 12.82 -4.09
CA GLY A 99 -2.46 12.73 -5.52
C GLY A 99 -1.52 11.84 -6.33
N SER A 100 -0.68 11.01 -5.69
CA SER A 100 0.17 10.02 -6.36
C SER A 100 -0.59 8.76 -6.75
N ALA A 101 -1.58 8.34 -5.96
CA ALA A 101 -2.38 7.16 -6.27
C ALA A 101 -3.36 7.44 -7.41
N LYS A 102 -3.35 6.59 -8.44
CA LYS A 102 -4.24 6.70 -9.62
C LYS A 102 -5.21 5.53 -9.72
N LYS A 103 -4.86 4.40 -9.11
CA LYS A 103 -5.63 3.16 -9.12
C LYS A 103 -5.73 2.62 -7.70
N MET A 104 -6.69 1.72 -7.46
CA MET A 104 -6.89 1.07 -6.16
C MET A 104 -5.61 0.38 -5.65
N ARG A 105 -4.86 -0.28 -6.54
CA ARG A 105 -3.58 -0.93 -6.21
C ARG A 105 -2.46 0.03 -5.78
N ASP A 106 -2.58 1.33 -6.06
CA ASP A 106 -1.60 2.33 -5.66
C ASP A 106 -1.83 2.79 -4.21
N TRP A 107 -2.96 2.41 -3.62
CA TRP A 107 -3.28 2.65 -2.21
C TRP A 107 -2.76 1.51 -1.35
N GLY A 108 -2.08 1.85 -0.27
CA GLY A 108 -1.80 0.94 0.82
C GLY A 108 -2.84 1.04 1.93
N HIS A 109 -2.80 0.08 2.86
CA HIS A 109 -3.83 -0.07 3.89
C HIS A 109 -3.30 0.29 5.28
N LEU A 110 -2.96 -0.69 6.11
CA LEU A 110 -2.54 -0.46 7.49
C LEU A 110 -1.02 -0.43 7.61
N LEU A 111 -0.49 0.66 8.17
CA LEU A 111 0.91 0.77 8.56
C LEU A 111 1.00 0.90 10.08
N PHE A 112 1.87 0.08 10.66
CA PHE A 112 2.26 0.14 12.06
C PHE A 112 3.75 0.43 12.17
N THR A 113 4.15 1.04 13.27
CA THR A 113 5.55 1.26 13.59
C THR A 113 5.80 1.16 15.09
N ASP A 114 7.06 1.04 15.47
CA ASP A 114 7.48 1.01 16.87
C ASP A 114 7.75 2.42 17.41
N ALA A 115 8.01 2.53 18.71
CA ALA A 115 8.33 3.79 19.38
C ALA A 115 9.53 4.54 18.75
N THR A 116 10.47 3.82 18.11
CA THR A 116 11.63 4.43 17.46
C THR A 116 11.35 4.89 16.02
N SER A 117 10.23 4.47 15.43
CA SER A 117 9.90 4.69 14.02
C SER A 117 10.96 4.15 13.05
N THR A 118 11.69 3.11 13.47
CA THR A 118 12.73 2.48 12.64
C THR A 118 12.30 1.15 12.05
N VAL A 119 11.21 0.54 12.55
CA VAL A 119 10.70 -0.71 12.02
C VAL A 119 9.21 -0.59 11.73
N PHE A 120 8.75 -1.30 10.70
CA PHE A 120 7.38 -1.16 10.20
C PHE A 120 6.71 -2.52 10.00
N LEU A 121 5.42 -2.59 10.34
CA LEU A 121 4.53 -3.65 9.87
C LEU A 121 3.54 -3.07 8.85
N LEU A 122 3.43 -3.70 7.69
CA LEU A 122 2.45 -3.36 6.67
C LEU A 122 1.44 -4.51 6.53
N VAL A 123 0.16 -4.20 6.63
CA VAL A 123 -0.91 -5.17 6.41
C VAL A 123 -1.81 -4.69 5.28
N MET A 124 -1.81 -5.42 4.17
CA MET A 124 -2.71 -5.18 3.04
C MET A 124 -3.99 -5.99 3.18
N ILE A 125 -5.14 -5.35 2.96
CA ILE A 125 -6.45 -5.97 3.01
C ILE A 125 -6.99 -6.04 1.59
N PHE A 126 -7.24 -7.23 1.09
CA PHE A 126 -7.78 -7.42 -0.25
C PHE A 126 -9.15 -8.09 -0.20
N PRO A 127 -9.96 -7.95 -1.27
CA PRO A 127 -11.19 -8.72 -1.40
C PRO A 127 -10.88 -10.22 -1.55
N VAL A 128 -11.93 -11.02 -1.72
CA VAL A 128 -11.80 -12.45 -2.01
C VAL A 128 -10.90 -12.63 -3.24
N GLU A 129 -9.96 -13.58 -3.13
CA GLU A 129 -9.03 -13.90 -4.21
C GLU A 129 -9.79 -14.21 -5.51
N CYS A 130 -9.51 -13.46 -6.56
CA CYS A 130 -10.16 -13.63 -7.85
C CYS A 130 -9.36 -14.61 -8.72
N PRO A 131 -9.97 -15.72 -9.22
CA PRO A 131 -9.27 -16.71 -10.04
C PRO A 131 -8.98 -16.22 -11.47
N CYS A 132 -9.21 -14.93 -11.78
CA CYS A 132 -9.05 -14.38 -13.13
C CYS A 132 -7.60 -14.28 -13.59
N GLY A 133 -6.64 -14.44 -12.67
CA GLY A 133 -5.21 -14.43 -12.96
C GLY A 133 -4.62 -13.06 -13.30
N ASN A 134 -5.41 -11.98 -13.28
CA ASN A 134 -4.89 -10.65 -13.56
C ASN A 134 -3.78 -10.30 -12.57
N ALA A 135 -2.65 -9.77 -13.06
CA ALA A 135 -1.57 -9.27 -12.20
C ALA A 135 -2.04 -8.18 -11.23
N ASP A 136 -3.10 -7.43 -11.58
CA ASP A 136 -3.75 -6.50 -10.64
C ASP A 136 -4.41 -7.18 -9.42
N HIS A 137 -4.46 -8.52 -9.39
CA HIS A 137 -4.93 -9.34 -8.27
C HIS A 137 -3.82 -10.27 -7.73
N ASP A 138 -2.57 -10.04 -8.09
CA ASP A 138 -1.43 -10.65 -7.40
C ASP A 138 -1.18 -9.91 -6.07
N TYR A 139 -1.95 -10.30 -5.05
CA TYR A 139 -1.91 -9.68 -3.74
C TYR A 139 -0.52 -9.77 -3.10
N HIS A 140 0.20 -10.85 -3.35
CA HIS A 140 1.56 -11.01 -2.85
C HIS A 140 2.50 -9.96 -3.48
N ALA A 141 2.54 -9.87 -4.81
CA ALA A 141 3.39 -8.91 -5.51
C ALA A 141 3.00 -7.46 -5.22
N ILE A 142 1.71 -7.15 -5.12
CA ILE A 142 1.22 -5.81 -4.74
C ILE A 142 1.69 -5.45 -3.32
N THR A 143 1.53 -6.37 -2.36
CA THR A 143 1.98 -6.14 -0.98
C THR A 143 3.49 -5.90 -0.94
N ARG A 144 4.26 -6.71 -1.70
CA ARG A 144 5.71 -6.58 -1.76
C ARG A 144 6.15 -5.26 -2.35
N HIS A 145 5.45 -4.81 -3.40
CA HIS A 145 5.66 -3.49 -3.97
C HIS A 145 5.43 -2.37 -2.96
N HIS A 146 4.33 -2.41 -2.22
CA HIS A 146 4.04 -1.42 -1.18
C HIS A 146 5.09 -1.42 -0.07
N ALA A 147 5.58 -2.58 0.32
CA ALA A 147 6.61 -2.69 1.35
C ALA A 147 7.93 -2.02 0.92
N HIS A 148 8.44 -2.34 -0.29
CA HIS A 148 9.61 -1.66 -0.82
C HIS A 148 9.40 -0.15 -0.93
N LYS A 149 8.24 0.27 -1.43
CA LYS A 149 7.91 1.69 -1.63
C LYS A 149 7.85 2.47 -0.33
N LEU A 150 7.24 1.90 0.71
CA LEU A 150 7.20 2.51 2.04
C LEU A 150 8.59 2.56 2.69
N LEU A 151 9.39 1.49 2.60
CA LEU A 151 10.73 1.49 3.18
C LEU A 151 11.65 2.48 2.45
N CYS A 152 11.52 2.60 1.13
CA CYS A 152 12.17 3.65 0.34
C CYS A 152 11.74 5.06 0.80
N LEU A 153 10.44 5.30 0.99
CA LEU A 153 9.93 6.57 1.49
C LEU A 153 10.49 6.88 2.88
N ALA A 154 10.41 5.94 3.82
CA ALA A 154 10.95 6.12 5.17
C ALA A 154 12.45 6.44 5.11
N ASN A 155 13.24 5.69 4.35
CA ASN A 155 14.69 5.95 4.23
C ASN A 155 14.95 7.35 3.67
N TYR A 156 14.10 7.81 2.74
CA TYR A 156 14.19 9.15 2.18
C TYR A 156 13.86 10.27 3.19
N LEU A 157 12.95 10.01 4.13
CA LEU A 157 12.53 10.96 5.16
C LEU A 157 13.44 10.97 6.40
N TRP A 158 14.19 9.88 6.66
CA TRP A 158 15.12 9.73 7.78
C TRP A 158 16.54 9.33 7.33
N PRO A 159 17.23 10.14 6.49
CA PRO A 159 18.50 9.71 5.87
C PRO A 159 19.68 9.62 6.85
N ALA A 160 19.64 10.32 7.99
CA ALA A 160 20.78 10.41 8.93
C ALA A 160 20.43 10.16 10.40
N LYS A 161 19.25 10.59 10.86
CA LYS A 161 18.79 10.39 12.25
C LYS A 161 17.87 9.17 12.32
N ALA A 162 18.41 8.06 12.85
CA ALA A 162 17.70 6.79 13.04
C ALA A 162 17.04 6.26 11.74
N PRO A 163 17.84 5.82 10.75
CA PRO A 163 17.30 5.29 9.50
C PRO A 163 16.40 4.08 9.78
N PRO A 164 15.38 3.84 8.94
CA PRO A 164 14.56 2.66 9.07
C PRO A 164 15.41 1.41 8.84
N LYS A 165 15.17 0.37 9.63
CA LYS A 165 15.94 -0.89 9.59
C LYS A 165 15.30 -1.89 8.65
N TRP A 166 13.98 -2.07 8.75
CA TRP A 166 13.26 -3.06 7.98
C TRP A 166 11.76 -2.80 7.96
N ILE A 167 11.08 -3.44 7.01
CA ILE A 167 9.63 -3.57 6.97
C ILE A 167 9.27 -5.05 6.88
N ARG A 168 8.27 -5.48 7.66
CA ARG A 168 7.61 -6.76 7.45
C ARG A 168 6.22 -6.50 6.93
N ALA A 169 5.85 -7.14 5.84
CA ALA A 169 4.54 -6.93 5.25
C ALA A 169 3.80 -8.24 5.05
N THR A 170 2.48 -8.17 5.10
CA THR A 170 1.58 -9.30 4.89
C THR A 170 0.30 -8.83 4.20
N TYR A 171 -0.49 -9.78 3.72
CA TYR A 171 -1.85 -9.51 3.28
C TYR A 171 -2.86 -10.53 3.80
N THR A 172 -4.11 -10.10 3.87
CA THR A 172 -5.22 -10.95 4.27
C THR A 172 -6.49 -10.61 3.50
N THR A 173 -7.45 -11.53 3.51
CA THR A 173 -8.69 -11.48 2.73
C THR A 173 -9.86 -12.00 3.57
N PRO A 174 -11.12 -11.77 3.15
CA PRO A 174 -12.29 -12.35 3.81
C PRO A 174 -12.21 -13.88 3.91
N THR A 175 -11.61 -14.56 2.92
CA THR A 175 -11.41 -16.02 2.89
C THR A 175 -10.66 -16.53 4.12
N TYR A 176 -9.75 -15.72 4.65
CA TYR A 176 -8.97 -16.06 5.84
C TYR A 176 -9.48 -15.34 7.09
N ASP A 177 -10.70 -14.81 7.04
CA ASP A 177 -11.34 -14.13 8.17
C ASP A 177 -10.49 -12.96 8.70
N TYR A 178 -9.72 -12.32 7.81
CA TYR A 178 -8.73 -11.28 8.12
C TYR A 178 -7.72 -11.65 9.21
N ARG A 179 -7.46 -12.95 9.40
CA ARG A 179 -6.51 -13.44 10.40
C ARG A 179 -5.07 -13.18 9.95
N LEU A 180 -4.24 -12.80 10.91
CA LEU A 180 -2.81 -12.65 10.74
C LEU A 180 -2.07 -13.83 11.36
N ASP A 181 -0.96 -14.23 10.74
CA ASP A 181 -0.08 -15.26 11.29
C ASP A 181 0.57 -14.72 12.58
N PRO A 182 0.51 -15.42 13.73
CA PRO A 182 1.15 -14.96 14.96
C PRO A 182 2.65 -14.68 14.83
N LYS A 183 3.35 -15.37 13.92
CA LYS A 183 4.77 -15.13 13.64
C LYS A 183 5.02 -13.77 12.98
N PHE A 184 4.01 -13.19 12.33
CA PHE A 184 4.11 -11.88 11.70
C PHE A 184 4.46 -10.76 12.70
N PHE A 185 4.09 -10.89 13.97
CA PHE A 185 4.32 -9.84 14.98
C PHE A 185 5.67 -9.95 15.67
N GLN A 186 6.35 -11.10 15.57
CA GLN A 186 7.53 -11.40 16.37
C GLN A 186 8.72 -10.50 16.00
N THR A 187 9.27 -9.76 16.96
CA THR A 187 10.39 -8.82 16.76
C THR A 187 11.77 -9.48 16.75
N HIS A 188 11.88 -10.75 17.13
CA HIS A 188 13.15 -11.42 17.46
C HIS A 188 13.58 -12.51 16.46
N SER A 189 13.47 -12.28 15.16
CA SER A 189 14.19 -13.16 14.21
C SER A 189 15.68 -12.84 14.31
N LYS A 190 16.44 -13.65 15.06
CA LYS A 190 17.82 -13.34 15.47
C LYS A 190 18.88 -13.77 14.43
N SER A 191 18.53 -14.61 13.45
CA SER A 191 19.46 -15.07 12.41
C SER A 191 18.97 -14.80 10.99
N ALA A 192 19.91 -14.69 10.05
CA ALA A 192 19.61 -14.60 8.61
C ALA A 192 18.88 -15.85 8.09
N GLU A 193 19.11 -17.01 8.71
CA GLU A 193 18.43 -18.27 8.41
C GLU A 193 16.95 -18.20 8.82
N ASP A 194 16.64 -17.65 10.01
CA ASP A 194 15.26 -17.44 10.45
C ASP A 194 14.50 -16.50 9.50
N LEU A 195 15.14 -15.42 9.03
CA LEU A 195 14.56 -14.49 8.05
C LEU A 195 14.31 -15.16 6.69
N THR A 196 15.24 -16.03 6.27
CA THR A 196 15.09 -16.81 5.03
C THR A 196 13.94 -17.81 5.15
N LEU A 197 13.82 -18.50 6.29
CA LEU A 197 12.71 -19.42 6.59
C LEU A 197 11.36 -18.69 6.71
N LEU A 198 11.34 -17.48 7.27
CA LEU A 198 10.16 -16.61 7.31
C LEU A 198 9.71 -16.25 5.89
N ASN A 199 10.64 -15.89 5.01
CA ASN A 199 10.37 -15.57 3.61
C ASN A 199 10.04 -16.81 2.74
N ALA A 200 10.44 -18.00 3.16
CA ALA A 200 10.17 -19.28 2.49
C ALA A 200 8.94 -20.02 3.04
N HIS A 201 8.18 -19.41 3.95
CA HIS A 201 7.09 -20.09 4.64
C HIS A 201 6.00 -20.57 3.64
N PRO A 202 5.45 -21.80 3.78
CA PRO A 202 4.51 -22.37 2.81
C PRO A 202 3.21 -21.58 2.65
N SER A 203 2.85 -20.75 3.64
CA SER A 203 1.68 -19.87 3.54
C SER A 203 1.92 -18.65 2.65
N GLY A 204 3.18 -18.32 2.33
CA GLY A 204 3.62 -17.28 1.38
C GLY A 204 3.13 -15.87 1.67
N ARG A 205 2.53 -15.63 2.84
CA ARG A 205 1.67 -14.45 3.03
C ARG A 205 2.34 -13.26 3.69
N TYR A 206 3.53 -13.44 4.26
CA TYR A 206 4.31 -12.33 4.79
C TYR A 206 5.78 -12.46 4.42
N PHE A 207 6.43 -11.32 4.30
CA PHE A 207 7.84 -11.23 3.96
C PHE A 207 8.50 -10.09 4.76
N HIS A 208 9.79 -10.26 5.00
CA HIS A 208 10.64 -9.31 5.69
C HIS A 208 11.62 -8.73 4.68
N ILE A 209 11.74 -7.40 4.64
CA ILE A 209 12.64 -6.68 3.76
C ILE A 209 13.49 -5.77 4.64
N ALA A 210 14.78 -6.09 4.72
CA ALA A 210 15.75 -5.23 5.37
C ALA A 210 16.10 -4.02 4.49
N LEU A 211 16.63 -2.95 5.06
CA LEU A 211 16.96 -1.73 4.31
C LEU A 211 17.99 -2.00 3.21
N GLU A 212 18.95 -2.89 3.47
CA GLU A 212 19.98 -3.37 2.56
C GLU A 212 19.42 -4.16 1.36
N GLU A 213 18.24 -4.76 1.51
CA GLU A 213 17.55 -5.52 0.46
C GLU A 213 16.50 -4.68 -0.30
N VAL A 214 16.33 -3.41 0.09
CA VAL A 214 15.28 -2.57 -0.49
C VAL A 214 15.61 -2.25 -1.95
N GLN A 215 14.64 -2.49 -2.83
CA GLN A 215 14.74 -2.14 -4.24
C GLN A 215 14.19 -0.73 -4.49
N PRO A 216 14.82 0.08 -5.36
CA PRO A 216 14.31 1.39 -5.73
C PRO A 216 12.87 1.29 -6.24
N SER A 217 11.96 2.07 -5.66
CA SER A 217 10.52 1.93 -5.90
C SER A 217 9.74 3.24 -5.97
N LEU A 218 10.38 4.38 -5.66
CA LEU A 218 9.73 5.70 -5.77
C LEU A 218 9.86 6.23 -7.20
N THR A 219 8.76 6.71 -7.77
CA THR A 219 8.79 7.39 -9.07
C THR A 219 9.32 8.82 -8.93
N GLN A 220 9.87 9.39 -10.01
CA GLN A 220 10.31 10.80 -10.04
C GLN A 220 9.18 11.75 -9.63
N SER A 221 7.96 11.50 -10.08
CA SER A 221 6.79 12.33 -9.76
C SER A 221 6.39 12.23 -8.28
N GLU A 222 6.54 11.07 -7.64
CA GLU A 222 6.32 10.94 -6.19
C GLU A 222 7.38 11.72 -5.42
N VAL A 223 8.65 11.57 -5.78
CA VAL A 223 9.76 12.24 -5.08
C VAL A 223 9.63 13.76 -5.17
N GLN A 224 9.26 14.29 -6.34
CA GLN A 224 8.97 15.73 -6.48
C GLN A 224 7.88 16.21 -5.52
N ARG A 225 6.82 15.41 -5.31
CA ARG A 225 5.78 15.74 -4.33
C ARG A 225 6.29 15.63 -2.90
N VAL A 226 7.12 14.64 -2.60
CA VAL A 226 7.77 14.50 -1.29
C VAL A 226 8.67 15.70 -0.99
N ASP A 227 9.49 16.11 -1.95
CA ASP A 227 10.36 17.29 -1.87
C ASP A 227 9.53 18.55 -1.59
N ALA A 228 8.40 18.72 -2.28
CA ALA A 228 7.50 19.84 -2.07
C ALA A 228 6.97 19.90 -0.63
N VAL A 229 6.63 18.75 -0.02
CA VAL A 229 6.20 18.68 1.39
C VAL A 229 7.36 18.97 2.34
N LEU A 230 8.54 18.43 2.07
CA LEU A 230 9.75 18.68 2.86
C LEU A 230 10.14 20.16 2.87
N ALA A 231 10.00 20.84 1.73
CA ALA A 231 10.32 22.26 1.59
C ALA A 231 9.44 23.18 2.46
N LEU A 232 8.28 22.70 2.94
CA LEU A 232 7.40 23.45 3.84
C LEU A 232 7.97 23.61 5.26
N ASN A 233 9.01 22.84 5.62
CA ASN A 233 9.69 22.98 6.90
C ASN A 233 11.20 23.18 6.69
N PRO A 234 11.74 24.40 6.91
CA PRO A 234 13.16 24.71 6.72
C PRO A 234 14.12 23.82 7.52
N SER A 235 13.68 23.21 8.63
CA SER A 235 14.51 22.27 9.40
C SER A 235 14.96 21.06 8.57
N ASN A 236 14.25 20.74 7.48
CA ASN A 236 14.61 19.66 6.56
C ASN A 236 15.87 19.94 5.72
N ASN A 237 16.31 21.20 5.63
CA ASN A 237 17.49 21.56 4.84
C ASN A 237 18.78 21.01 5.43
N ALA A 238 18.81 20.78 6.75
CA ALA A 238 19.97 20.21 7.43
C ALA A 238 20.34 18.81 6.91
N ASP A 239 19.35 18.00 6.50
CA ASP A 239 19.60 16.64 5.99
C ASP A 239 19.71 16.59 4.45
N LEU A 240 19.79 17.74 3.76
CA LEU A 240 19.73 17.78 2.30
C LEU A 240 20.88 16.97 1.64
N PRO A 241 22.15 17.06 2.08
CA PRO A 241 23.24 16.29 1.49
C PRO A 241 23.00 14.77 1.56
N GLU A 242 22.64 14.25 2.73
CA GLU A 242 22.37 12.83 2.95
C GLU A 242 21.13 12.38 2.18
N ARG A 243 20.10 13.22 2.14
CA ARG A 243 18.88 12.95 1.37
C ARG A 243 19.16 12.82 -0.12
N LEU A 244 20.05 13.64 -0.69
CA LEU A 244 20.45 13.51 -2.10
C LEU A 244 21.15 12.17 -2.38
N ALA A 245 22.01 11.70 -1.46
CA ALA A 245 22.63 10.38 -1.57
C ALA A 245 21.59 9.24 -1.45
N VAL A 246 20.62 9.35 -0.54
CA VAL A 246 19.52 8.38 -0.44
C VAL A 246 18.66 8.39 -1.70
N ARG A 247 18.40 9.57 -2.30
CA ARG A 247 17.58 9.72 -3.52
C ARG A 247 18.05 8.78 -4.62
N GLN A 248 19.35 8.68 -4.84
CA GLN A 248 19.91 7.84 -5.90
C GLN A 248 19.63 6.34 -5.69
N ARG A 249 19.41 5.90 -4.44
CA ARG A 249 19.15 4.50 -4.08
C ARG A 249 17.66 4.14 -4.03
N VAL A 250 16.78 5.10 -3.77
CA VAL A 250 15.34 4.82 -3.54
C VAL A 250 14.45 5.16 -4.73
N VAL A 251 14.96 5.95 -5.67
CA VAL A 251 14.20 6.45 -6.82
C VAL A 251 14.46 5.61 -8.06
N LEU A 252 13.39 5.30 -8.78
CA LEU A 252 13.46 4.62 -10.07
C LEU A 252 14.23 5.46 -11.10
N PRO A 253 15.09 4.84 -11.92
CA PRO A 253 15.73 5.53 -13.04
C PRO A 253 14.67 6.05 -14.01
N ALA A 254 15.02 7.07 -14.80
CA ALA A 254 14.10 7.64 -15.80
C ALA A 254 13.65 6.55 -16.80
N GLY A 255 12.33 6.38 -16.96
CA GLY A 255 11.75 5.29 -17.77
C GLY A 255 11.81 3.89 -17.11
N GLY A 256 12.43 3.78 -15.93
CA GLY A 256 12.46 2.57 -15.13
C GLY A 256 11.08 2.18 -14.62
N LYS A 257 10.80 0.87 -14.62
CA LYS A 257 9.68 0.27 -13.90
C LYS A 257 10.25 -0.32 -12.61
N ALA A 258 9.50 -0.27 -11.52
CA ALA A 258 9.91 -1.03 -10.33
C ALA A 258 10.11 -2.50 -10.72
N VAL A 259 11.09 -3.18 -10.13
CA VAL A 259 11.35 -4.61 -10.43
C VAL A 259 10.08 -5.42 -10.22
N VAL A 260 9.33 -5.12 -9.17
CA VAL A 260 7.97 -5.66 -8.91
C VAL A 260 6.94 -5.29 -9.97
N ASP A 261 7.00 -4.10 -10.59
CA ASP A 261 6.17 -3.77 -11.77
C ASP A 261 6.58 -4.59 -13.01
N ALA A 262 7.86 -4.97 -13.10
CA ALA A 262 8.36 -5.86 -14.14
C ALA A 262 8.01 -7.32 -13.85
N GLU A 263 7.99 -7.77 -12.59
CA GLU A 263 7.49 -9.08 -12.14
C GLU A 263 5.98 -9.21 -12.36
N LEU A 264 5.19 -8.21 -11.93
CA LEU A 264 3.75 -8.08 -12.20
C LEU A 264 3.44 -8.06 -13.71
N ARG A 265 4.38 -7.63 -14.54
CA ARG A 265 4.25 -7.60 -16.01
C ARG A 265 5.06 -8.68 -16.72
N SER A 266 5.74 -9.56 -15.99
CA SER A 266 6.69 -10.49 -16.59
C SER A 266 5.95 -11.50 -17.45
N ASN A 267 6.42 -11.65 -18.69
CA ASN A 267 5.75 -12.42 -19.73
C ASN A 267 5.84 -13.94 -19.53
N GLU A 268 6.42 -14.42 -18.44
CA GLU A 268 6.54 -15.85 -18.11
C GLU A 268 5.34 -16.37 -17.32
N TRP A 269 4.76 -15.57 -16.42
CA TRP A 269 3.49 -15.91 -15.78
C TRP A 269 2.30 -15.71 -16.74
N SER A 270 2.35 -14.67 -17.57
CA SER A 270 1.29 -14.37 -18.54
C SER A 270 1.13 -15.44 -19.64
N LYS A 271 2.15 -16.29 -19.85
CA LYS A 271 2.11 -17.44 -20.77
C LYS A 271 1.26 -18.60 -20.25
N ASN A 272 1.13 -18.76 -18.93
CA ASN A 272 0.34 -19.85 -18.30
C ASN A 272 -1.02 -19.38 -17.76
N LEU A 273 -1.31 -18.09 -17.88
CA LEU A 273 -2.53 -17.52 -17.35
C LEU A 273 -3.71 -17.71 -18.32
N LYS A 274 -4.54 -18.71 -18.03
CA LYS A 274 -5.79 -18.92 -18.74
C LYS A 274 -6.75 -17.78 -18.38
N ARG A 275 -6.88 -16.80 -19.28
CA ARG A 275 -7.82 -15.67 -19.13
C ARG A 275 -9.25 -16.22 -18.97
N GLY A 276 -10.01 -15.64 -18.04
CA GLY A 276 -11.41 -16.01 -17.76
C GLY A 276 -12.42 -15.04 -18.39
N CYS A 277 -13.68 -15.47 -18.48
CA CYS A 277 -14.78 -14.64 -18.96
C CYS A 277 -15.09 -13.49 -17.99
N ALA A 278 -15.15 -12.24 -18.46
CA ALA A 278 -15.44 -11.06 -17.65
C ALA A 278 -16.90 -10.96 -17.15
N ASN A 279 -17.73 -11.98 -17.38
CA ASN A 279 -19.11 -12.04 -16.88
C ASN A 279 -19.35 -13.25 -15.97
N CYS A 280 -18.96 -14.45 -16.40
CA CYS A 280 -19.19 -15.69 -15.65
C CYS A 280 -17.93 -16.23 -14.97
N GLU A 281 -16.79 -15.55 -15.14
CA GLU A 281 -15.50 -15.87 -14.52
C GLU A 281 -14.90 -17.23 -14.88
N GLU A 282 -15.63 -18.05 -15.64
CA GLU A 282 -15.15 -19.34 -16.13
C GLU A 282 -13.97 -19.17 -17.08
N VAL A 283 -12.96 -20.01 -16.84
CA VAL A 283 -11.81 -20.19 -17.70
C VAL A 283 -12.15 -21.29 -18.73
N PRO A 284 -12.20 -20.98 -20.03
CA PRO A 284 -12.55 -21.99 -21.02
C PRO A 284 -11.51 -23.11 -21.05
N LYS A 285 -11.97 -24.36 -20.89
CA LYS A 285 -11.09 -25.54 -20.90
C LYS A 285 -10.39 -25.74 -22.25
N ASN A 286 -11.05 -25.38 -23.37
CA ASN A 286 -10.55 -25.55 -24.75
C ASN A 286 -10.97 -24.41 -25.73
N GLY A 287 -11.43 -23.26 -25.24
CA GLY A 287 -12.04 -22.21 -26.07
C GLY A 287 -11.28 -20.88 -26.07
N LYS A 288 -11.18 -20.22 -27.24
CA LYS A 288 -10.71 -18.84 -27.33
C LYS A 288 -11.80 -17.90 -26.79
N LEU A 289 -11.48 -17.08 -25.80
CA LEU A 289 -12.39 -16.01 -25.35
C LEU A 289 -12.51 -14.93 -26.43
N MET A 290 -13.73 -14.42 -26.63
CA MET A 290 -14.00 -13.32 -27.53
C MET A 290 -13.71 -11.98 -26.85
N LYS A 291 -12.80 -11.19 -27.42
CA LYS A 291 -12.52 -9.84 -26.93
C LYS A 291 -13.67 -8.90 -27.31
N CYS A 292 -13.96 -7.92 -26.44
CA CYS A 292 -14.87 -6.84 -26.80
C CYS A 292 -14.34 -6.10 -28.04
N SER A 293 -15.17 -5.98 -29.08
CA SER A 293 -14.78 -5.37 -30.37
C SER A 293 -14.41 -3.89 -30.23
N LYS A 294 -14.95 -3.18 -29.23
CA LYS A 294 -14.71 -1.75 -29.01
C LYS A 294 -13.43 -1.48 -28.23
N CYS A 295 -13.30 -2.05 -27.02
CA CYS A 295 -12.15 -1.76 -26.15
C CYS A 295 -11.01 -2.76 -26.26
N LYS A 296 -11.25 -3.98 -26.74
CA LYS A 296 -10.29 -5.10 -26.76
C LYS A 296 -9.68 -5.48 -25.39
N LEU A 297 -10.10 -4.84 -24.29
CA LEU A 297 -9.57 -5.02 -22.93
C LEU A 297 -10.19 -6.21 -22.19
N VAL A 298 -11.51 -6.38 -22.28
CA VAL A 298 -12.25 -7.46 -21.63
C VAL A 298 -12.60 -8.58 -22.62
N GLN A 299 -12.78 -9.80 -22.10
CA GLN A 299 -13.02 -10.99 -22.90
C GLN A 299 -14.21 -11.80 -22.36
N TYR A 300 -14.93 -12.50 -23.23
CA TYR A 300 -16.15 -13.23 -22.87
C TYR A 300 -16.16 -14.62 -23.51
N CYS A 301 -16.75 -15.60 -22.82
CA CYS A 301 -16.95 -16.94 -23.37
C CYS A 301 -18.02 -16.95 -24.47
N SER A 302 -18.96 -16.00 -24.46
CA SER A 302 -20.08 -15.93 -25.41
C SER A 302 -20.60 -14.49 -25.56
N ARG A 303 -21.35 -14.23 -26.65
CA ARG A 303 -22.07 -12.96 -26.83
C ARG A 303 -23.11 -12.74 -25.71
N LYS A 304 -23.68 -13.81 -25.16
CA LYS A 304 -24.60 -13.76 -24.01
C LYS A 304 -23.89 -13.18 -22.78
N CYS A 305 -22.68 -13.66 -22.47
CA CYS A 305 -21.87 -13.11 -21.39
C CYS A 305 -21.46 -11.65 -21.63
N GLN A 306 -21.16 -11.28 -22.88
CA GLN A 306 -20.88 -9.88 -23.22
C GLN A 306 -22.11 -8.97 -22.99
N ALA A 307 -23.31 -9.43 -23.36
CA ALA A 307 -24.55 -8.68 -23.15
C ALA A 307 -24.89 -8.54 -21.66
N ASN A 308 -24.71 -9.62 -20.89
CA ASN A 308 -24.96 -9.61 -19.44
C ASN A 308 -23.97 -8.70 -18.68
N ALA A 309 -22.71 -8.64 -19.11
CA ALA A 309 -21.73 -7.72 -18.52
C ALA A 309 -21.89 -6.28 -19.02
N TRP A 310 -22.68 -6.02 -20.07
CA TRP A 310 -22.78 -4.70 -20.70
C TRP A 310 -23.23 -3.57 -19.76
N PRO A 311 -24.22 -3.75 -18.85
CA PRO A 311 -24.61 -2.71 -17.92
C PRO A 311 -23.45 -2.15 -17.11
N ASN A 312 -22.52 -3.01 -16.68
CA ASN A 312 -21.33 -2.61 -15.93
C ASN A 312 -20.18 -2.19 -16.87
N HIS A 313 -19.96 -2.95 -17.93
CA HIS A 313 -18.86 -2.76 -18.86
C HIS A 313 -18.92 -1.43 -19.62
N LYS A 314 -20.13 -0.96 -20.00
CA LYS A 314 -20.31 0.25 -20.81
C LYS A 314 -19.64 1.50 -20.23
N HIS A 315 -19.55 1.58 -18.90
CA HIS A 315 -19.00 2.75 -18.18
C HIS A 315 -17.50 2.94 -18.43
N PHE A 316 -16.77 1.86 -18.70
CA PHE A 316 -15.32 1.88 -18.94
C PHE A 316 -14.93 1.35 -20.33
N CYS A 317 -15.92 1.07 -21.19
CA CYS A 317 -15.70 0.62 -22.56
C CYS A 317 -15.29 1.77 -23.48
N LYS A 318 -13.99 2.11 -23.47
CA LYS A 318 -13.37 3.09 -24.37
C LYS A 318 -12.71 2.40 -25.56
N LYS A 319 -12.70 3.05 -26.75
CA LYS A 319 -11.94 2.52 -27.91
C LYS A 319 -10.48 2.35 -27.48
N ALA A 320 -9.90 1.18 -27.72
CA ALA A 320 -8.45 1.07 -27.70
C ALA A 320 -7.94 2.02 -28.79
N GLY A 321 -7.21 3.06 -28.40
CA GLY A 321 -6.56 3.96 -29.35
C GLY A 321 -5.78 3.12 -30.34
N ALA A 322 -6.04 3.36 -31.63
CA ALA A 322 -5.01 3.17 -32.64
C ALA A 322 -3.85 4.11 -32.25
N GLU A 323 -2.64 3.58 -32.22
CA GLU A 323 -1.44 4.40 -32.41
C GLU A 323 -1.54 5.17 -33.74
#